data_AF-A0A7V1R1K3-F1
#
_entry.id   AF-A0A7V1R1K3-F1
#
_cell.length_a   1.000
_cell.length_b   1.000
_cell.length_c   1.000
_cell.angle_alpha   90.00
_cell.angle_beta   90.00
_cell.angle_gamma   90.00
#
_symmetry.space_group_name_H-M   'P 1'
#
loop_
_entity.id
_entity.type
_entity.pdbx_description
1 polymer ?
#
loop_
_entity_poly.entity_id
_entity_poly.type
_entity_poly.pdbx_seq_one_letter_code
_entity_poly.pdbx_strand_id
1 'polypeptide(L)'
;MKRLWLVCLGGLFLSAQQADAVILIESSHYTCGAPLQTALKALSGLCGHSEAVVKVGVFSYSRGGRPVRWLTTPTMPLSDRTVCQQVFSAASRYCDTVPAVALYSAIEQALEQGGAPTLILVVSGQERGSASNIGDIQKLARHKGVSLYAVAIGWSGEGPQKRLKDLVGYYDRSDAFLLATGNAPDAIALQKFVLSALGNISKAKPSGPASAAPSSAEPTGSSSEKAGTWPQWFWMALVGAGVILLVGVVWLTVFSGREKAQAPVAAPPVASVPTEVIPPAAPARPPVPTLRRLVIYYPHGQQSVNLSPSTAPITIGRAPDNTLVISDPTVSARHARLYLQGMQWYVQDLGSTNGTFVNEAHVTQHPVQIGDKIRVGAIVIHLAG
;
A
#
# COMPACT_ATOMS: atom_id res chain seq x y z
N MET A 1 -46.15 -44.63 23.26
CA MET A 1 -44.75 -44.18 23.34
C MET A 1 -44.44 -43.35 22.10
N LYS A 2 -44.18 -42.05 22.31
CA LYS A 2 -43.25 -41.14 21.58
C LYS A 2 -43.35 -41.16 20.03
N ARG A 3 -44.00 -40.19 19.36
CA ARG A 3 -43.52 -38.80 19.12
C ARG A 3 -42.00 -38.72 18.95
N LEU A 4 -41.51 -38.78 17.71
CA LEU A 4 -40.26 -38.16 17.23
C LEU A 4 -40.22 -38.34 15.70
N TRP A 5 -39.48 -37.52 14.97
CA TRP A 5 -39.41 -37.39 13.49
C TRP A 5 -40.26 -36.27 12.89
N LEU A 6 -40.07 -35.05 13.40
CA LEU A 6 -40.34 -33.82 12.65
C LEU A 6 -39.57 -32.63 13.27
N VAL A 7 -38.23 -32.70 13.25
CA VAL A 7 -37.35 -31.55 13.54
C VAL A 7 -36.07 -31.70 12.69
N CYS A 8 -35.58 -30.57 12.19
CA CYS A 8 -34.30 -30.37 11.46
C CYS A 8 -34.34 -30.39 9.92
N LEU A 9 -35.20 -29.56 9.32
CA LEU A 9 -34.90 -28.90 8.03
C LEU A 9 -34.98 -27.37 8.17
N GLY A 10 -34.53 -26.86 9.32
CA GLY A 10 -34.18 -25.46 9.48
C GLY A 10 -32.71 -25.28 9.13
N GLY A 11 -32.37 -25.43 7.85
CA GLY A 11 -31.05 -25.04 7.37
C GLY A 11 -30.88 -23.56 7.62
N LEU A 12 -30.07 -23.22 8.62
CA LEU A 12 -29.47 -21.90 8.80
C LEU A 12 -28.71 -21.56 7.51
N PHE A 13 -29.40 -20.99 6.54
CA PHE A 13 -28.76 -20.12 5.57
C PHE A 13 -28.27 -18.91 6.38
N LEU A 14 -27.05 -19.00 6.91
CA LEU A 14 -26.26 -17.81 7.21
C LEU A 14 -26.06 -17.14 5.85
N SER A 15 -27.00 -16.27 5.48
CA SER A 15 -26.81 -15.36 4.35
C SER A 15 -25.62 -14.51 4.73
N ALA A 16 -24.46 -14.78 4.13
CA ALA A 16 -23.28 -13.96 4.31
C ALA A 16 -23.68 -12.54 3.92
N GLN A 17 -23.79 -11.65 4.90
CA GLN A 17 -24.30 -10.30 4.68
C GLN A 17 -23.36 -9.60 3.69
N GLN A 18 -23.87 -9.38 2.48
CA GLN A 18 -23.12 -8.74 1.40
C GLN A 18 -22.77 -7.32 1.83
N ALA A 19 -21.53 -6.89 1.59
CA ALA A 19 -21.12 -5.53 1.91
C ALA A 19 -21.86 -4.53 1.00
N ASP A 20 -22.34 -3.44 1.59
CA ASP A 20 -22.88 -2.29 0.88
C ASP A 20 -21.76 -1.53 0.15
N ALA A 21 -20.58 -1.45 0.75
CA ALA A 21 -19.41 -0.82 0.14
C ALA A 21 -18.08 -1.46 0.52
N VAL A 22 -17.10 -1.29 -0.35
CA VAL A 22 -15.68 -1.52 -0.07
C VAL A 22 -15.01 -0.15 0.09
N ILE A 23 -14.31 0.05 1.21
CA ILE A 23 -13.46 1.23 1.43
C ILE A 23 -12.02 0.77 1.26
N LEU A 24 -11.35 1.30 0.24
CA LEU A 24 -9.97 0.99 -0.09
C LEU A 24 -9.09 2.20 0.26
N ILE A 25 -8.17 2.01 1.18
CA ILE A 25 -7.36 3.08 1.77
C ILE A 25 -5.90 2.90 1.35
N GLU A 26 -5.34 3.92 0.72
CA GLU A 26 -3.92 3.95 0.38
C GLU A 26 -3.09 4.26 1.63
N SER A 27 -2.09 3.44 1.91
CA SER A 27 -1.12 3.62 2.99
C SER A 27 0.32 3.71 2.47
N SER A 28 0.49 4.44 1.37
CA SER A 28 1.77 4.63 0.67
C SER A 28 2.56 5.83 1.23
N HIS A 29 3.77 6.03 0.70
CA HIS A 29 4.58 7.22 0.95
C HIS A 29 3.84 8.54 0.71
N TYR A 30 2.86 8.57 -0.21
CA TYR A 30 2.14 9.80 -0.57
C TYR A 30 0.99 10.14 0.39
N THR A 31 0.49 9.17 1.16
CA THR A 31 -0.64 9.34 2.07
C THR A 31 -0.25 9.21 3.53
N CYS A 32 0.85 8.54 3.84
CA CYS A 32 1.31 8.29 5.20
C CYS A 32 1.60 9.56 6.01
N GLY A 33 1.39 9.45 7.33
CA GLY A 33 1.48 10.57 8.26
C GLY A 33 0.14 11.28 8.45
N ALA A 34 0.19 12.62 8.52
CA ALA A 34 -0.98 13.45 8.82
C ALA A 34 -2.18 13.23 7.86
N PRO A 35 -2.00 13.05 6.53
CA PRO A 35 -3.14 12.86 5.63
C PRO A 35 -3.92 11.58 5.92
N LEU A 36 -3.23 10.43 6.02
CA LEU A 36 -3.85 9.16 6.38
C LEU A 36 -4.49 9.21 7.77
N GLN A 37 -3.83 9.82 8.77
CA GLN A 37 -4.40 9.95 10.12
C GLN A 37 -5.69 10.77 10.12
N THR A 38 -5.73 11.87 9.35
CA THR A 38 -6.91 12.71 9.19
C THR A 38 -8.04 11.93 8.54
N ALA A 39 -7.73 11.17 7.48
CA ALA A 39 -8.70 10.34 6.78
C ALA A 39 -9.27 9.24 7.69
N LEU A 40 -8.41 8.53 8.44
CA LEU A 40 -8.84 7.49 9.37
C LEU A 40 -9.66 8.03 10.54
N LYS A 41 -9.33 9.23 11.04
CA LYS A 41 -10.14 9.92 12.06
C LYS A 41 -11.53 10.27 11.53
N ALA A 42 -11.60 10.78 10.30
CA ALA A 42 -12.87 11.06 9.63
C ALA A 42 -13.72 9.79 9.48
N LEU A 43 -13.14 8.72 8.93
CA LEU A 43 -13.79 7.42 8.78
C LEU A 43 -14.24 6.83 10.13
N SER A 44 -13.42 6.96 11.16
CA SER A 44 -13.76 6.53 12.52
C SER A 44 -14.94 7.30 13.12
N GLY A 45 -15.20 8.53 12.66
CA GLY A 45 -16.38 9.30 13.07
C GLY A 45 -17.69 8.77 12.47
N LEU A 46 -17.63 7.92 11.44
CA LEU A 46 -18.81 7.23 10.90
C LEU A 46 -19.28 6.08 11.81
N CYS A 47 -18.40 5.58 12.67
CA CYS A 47 -18.67 4.45 13.56
C CYS A 47 -19.79 4.81 14.57
N GLY A 48 -20.89 4.06 14.51
CA GLY A 48 -22.11 4.28 15.31
C GLY A 48 -23.12 5.26 14.70
N HIS A 49 -22.86 5.80 13.51
CA HIS A 49 -23.72 6.80 12.85
C HIS A 49 -24.27 6.32 11.48
N SER A 50 -24.02 5.07 11.11
CA SER A 50 -24.49 4.46 9.86
C SER A 50 -24.73 2.97 10.06
N GLU A 51 -25.79 2.45 9.44
CA GLU A 51 -26.13 1.02 9.43
C GLU A 51 -25.45 0.26 8.26
N ALA A 52 -24.65 0.94 7.45
CA ALA A 52 -23.99 0.32 6.31
C ALA A 52 -22.99 -0.75 6.75
N VAL A 53 -22.92 -1.83 5.98
CA VAL A 53 -21.98 -2.94 6.15
C VAL A 53 -20.85 -2.78 5.14
N VAL A 54 -19.61 -2.68 5.63
CA VAL A 54 -18.45 -2.37 4.78
C VAL A 54 -17.37 -3.44 4.81
N LYS A 55 -16.60 -3.51 3.74
CA LYS A 55 -15.28 -4.15 3.70
C LYS A 55 -14.20 -3.09 3.69
N VAL A 56 -13.15 -3.27 4.48
CA VAL A 56 -12.02 -2.33 4.51
C VAL A 56 -10.76 -3.03 4.02
N GLY A 57 -10.15 -2.46 2.99
CA GLY A 57 -8.85 -2.85 2.48
C GLY A 57 -7.86 -1.71 2.65
N VAL A 58 -6.63 -2.04 3.02
CA VAL A 58 -5.50 -1.12 2.93
C VAL A 58 -4.54 -1.61 1.86
N PHE A 59 -3.94 -0.71 1.11
CA PHE A 59 -2.96 -1.08 0.09
C PHE A 59 -1.78 -0.13 0.07
N SER A 60 -0.63 -0.71 -0.22
CA SER A 60 0.61 -0.03 -0.57
C SER A 60 1.28 -0.83 -1.69
N TYR A 61 2.45 -0.42 -2.14
CA TYR A 61 3.20 -1.20 -3.10
C TYR A 61 3.76 -2.48 -2.48
N SER A 62 3.45 -3.63 -3.08
CA SER A 62 3.97 -4.94 -2.65
C SER A 62 4.71 -5.62 -3.81
N ARG A 63 6.00 -5.94 -3.62
CA ARG A 63 6.75 -6.76 -4.59
C ARG A 63 6.30 -8.22 -4.48
N GLY A 64 5.37 -8.64 -5.33
CA GLY A 64 4.99 -10.06 -5.49
C GLY A 64 3.90 -10.57 -4.54
N GLY A 65 3.17 -9.69 -3.85
CA GLY A 65 2.03 -10.03 -2.99
C GLY A 65 0.69 -9.54 -3.54
N ARG A 66 -0.40 -9.86 -2.82
CA ARG A 66 -1.70 -9.21 -3.05
C ARG A 66 -1.58 -7.73 -2.69
N PRO A 67 -1.86 -6.78 -3.61
CA PRO A 67 -1.71 -5.36 -3.34
C PRO A 67 -2.62 -4.89 -2.20
N VAL A 68 -3.78 -5.52 -2.01
CA VAL A 68 -4.73 -5.20 -0.95
C VAL A 68 -4.62 -6.18 0.22
N ARG A 69 -4.41 -5.60 1.41
CA ARG A 69 -4.58 -6.26 2.70
C ARG A 69 -5.96 -5.94 3.25
N TRP A 70 -6.82 -6.96 3.27
CA TRP A 70 -8.15 -6.87 3.86
C TRP A 70 -8.06 -6.85 5.39
N LEU A 71 -8.71 -5.87 6.02
CA LEU A 71 -8.76 -5.71 7.48
C LEU A 71 -9.99 -6.34 8.09
N THR A 72 -11.08 -6.41 7.33
CA THR A 72 -12.35 -7.00 7.76
C THR A 72 -12.45 -8.44 7.27
N THR A 73 -12.90 -9.33 8.14
CA THR A 73 -13.19 -10.72 7.79
C THR A 73 -14.64 -11.05 8.18
N PRO A 74 -15.58 -11.31 7.24
CA PRO A 74 -15.64 -10.93 5.83
C PRO A 74 -16.20 -9.51 5.56
N THR A 75 -17.08 -8.98 6.41
CA THR A 75 -17.63 -7.61 6.35
C THR A 75 -17.81 -7.07 7.77
N MET A 76 -18.03 -5.78 7.95
CA MET A 76 -18.17 -5.13 9.26
C MET A 76 -19.27 -4.07 9.23
N PRO A 77 -20.27 -4.11 10.13
CA PRO A 77 -21.25 -3.05 10.25
C PRO A 77 -20.62 -1.78 10.84
N LEU A 78 -20.94 -0.62 10.27
CA LEU A 78 -20.52 0.67 10.83
C LEU A 78 -21.24 1.00 12.15
N SER A 79 -22.38 0.37 12.44
CA SER A 79 -23.12 0.56 13.69
C SER A 79 -22.41 -0.05 14.91
N ASP A 80 -21.56 -1.05 14.72
CA ASP A 80 -20.66 -1.54 15.78
C ASP A 80 -19.47 -0.59 15.94
N ARG A 81 -19.64 0.38 16.86
CA ARG A 81 -18.64 1.43 17.10
C ARG A 81 -17.27 0.88 17.47
N THR A 82 -17.20 -0.18 18.27
CA THR A 82 -15.94 -0.71 18.80
C THR A 82 -15.15 -1.40 17.70
N VAL A 83 -15.79 -2.31 16.96
CA VAL A 83 -15.15 -3.05 15.87
C VAL A 83 -14.76 -2.08 14.74
N CYS A 84 -15.63 -1.14 14.41
CA CYS A 84 -15.38 -0.09 13.42
C CYS A 84 -14.15 0.75 13.75
N GLN A 85 -14.03 1.24 14.99
CA GLN A 85 -12.86 2.00 15.44
C GLN A 85 -11.59 1.14 15.46
N GLN A 86 -11.69 -0.14 15.81
CA GLN A 86 -10.56 -1.06 15.80
C GLN A 86 -10.02 -1.29 14.38
N VAL A 87 -10.90 -1.42 13.38
CA VAL A 87 -10.49 -1.59 11.99
C VAL A 87 -9.80 -0.35 11.43
N PHE A 88 -10.37 0.85 11.64
CA PHE A 88 -9.73 2.08 11.15
C PHE A 88 -8.45 2.43 11.92
N SER A 89 -8.36 2.15 13.22
CA SER A 89 -7.10 2.30 13.95
C SER A 89 -6.04 1.30 13.48
N ALA A 90 -6.42 0.06 13.15
CA ALA A 90 -5.50 -0.93 12.60
C ALA A 90 -4.90 -0.49 11.26
N ALA A 91 -5.67 0.22 10.42
CA ALA A 91 -5.21 0.73 9.13
C ALA A 91 -3.97 1.64 9.25
N SER A 92 -3.88 2.43 10.33
CA SER A 92 -2.75 3.34 10.56
C SER A 92 -1.39 2.63 10.75
N ARG A 93 -1.41 1.33 11.08
CA ARG A 93 -0.20 0.53 11.29
C ARG A 93 0.49 0.13 9.98
N TYR A 94 -0.18 0.27 8.84
CA TYR A 94 0.29 -0.22 7.54
C TYR A 94 0.98 0.85 6.70
N CYS A 95 1.65 1.80 7.35
CA CYS A 95 2.31 2.87 6.65
C CYS A 95 3.60 2.44 5.97
N ASP A 96 3.63 2.57 4.65
CA ASP A 96 4.77 2.25 3.81
C ASP A 96 5.48 3.54 3.37
N THR A 97 6.81 3.54 3.43
CA THR A 97 7.64 4.67 3.00
C THR A 97 8.17 4.49 1.58
N VAL A 98 7.84 3.37 0.91
CA VAL A 98 8.26 3.13 -0.47
C VAL A 98 7.50 4.08 -1.41
N PRO A 99 8.20 4.85 -2.27
CA PRO A 99 7.60 5.78 -3.21
C PRO A 99 7.09 5.07 -4.47
N ALA A 100 6.29 4.02 -4.28
CA ALA A 100 5.59 3.29 -5.32
C ALA A 100 4.16 3.01 -4.86
N VAL A 101 3.23 3.00 -5.81
CA VAL A 101 1.80 2.75 -5.57
C VAL A 101 1.29 1.87 -6.69
N ALA A 102 0.59 0.80 -6.34
CA ALA A 102 -0.09 -0.10 -7.27
C ALA A 102 -1.61 0.11 -7.16
N LEU A 103 -2.08 1.34 -7.41
CA LEU A 103 -3.47 1.76 -7.25
C LEU A 103 -4.38 0.94 -8.19
N TYR A 104 -3.97 0.75 -9.44
CA TYR A 104 -4.76 0.01 -10.43
C TYR A 104 -4.92 -1.46 -10.06
N SER A 105 -3.83 -2.15 -9.70
CA SER A 105 -3.91 -3.54 -9.24
C SER A 105 -4.70 -3.68 -7.94
N ALA A 106 -4.64 -2.68 -7.05
CA ALA A 106 -5.44 -2.65 -5.83
C ALA A 106 -6.94 -2.52 -6.13
N ILE A 107 -7.31 -1.67 -7.10
CA ILE A 107 -8.69 -1.52 -7.55
C ILE A 107 -9.19 -2.80 -8.21
N GLU A 108 -8.42 -3.41 -9.11
CA GLU A 108 -8.76 -4.68 -9.75
C GLU A 108 -9.02 -5.77 -8.72
N GLN A 109 -8.11 -5.93 -7.74
CA GLN A 109 -8.30 -6.90 -6.67
C GLN A 109 -9.57 -6.58 -5.83
N ALA A 110 -9.86 -5.31 -5.58
CA ALA A 110 -11.07 -4.90 -4.85
C ALA A 110 -12.35 -5.17 -5.66
N LEU A 111 -12.33 -4.99 -6.98
CA LEU A 111 -13.45 -5.32 -7.87
C LEU A 111 -13.68 -6.84 -7.97
N GLU A 112 -12.61 -7.63 -7.88
CA GLU A 112 -12.70 -9.10 -7.92
C GLU A 112 -13.14 -9.71 -6.59
N GLN A 113 -12.61 -9.21 -5.46
CA GLN A 113 -12.74 -9.85 -4.14
C GLN A 113 -13.61 -9.06 -3.14
N GLY A 114 -13.88 -7.79 -3.43
CA GLY A 114 -14.63 -6.89 -2.56
C GLY A 114 -16.10 -7.28 -2.46
N GLY A 115 -16.74 -7.64 -3.58
CA GLY A 115 -18.09 -8.18 -3.58
C GLY A 115 -19.19 -7.20 -3.12
N ALA A 116 -18.97 -5.90 -3.30
CA ALA A 116 -19.91 -4.82 -2.96
C ALA A 116 -20.26 -4.00 -4.21
N PRO A 117 -21.48 -3.42 -4.30
CA PRO A 117 -21.89 -2.57 -5.41
C PRO A 117 -21.21 -1.19 -5.41
N THR A 118 -20.52 -0.82 -4.33
CA THR A 118 -19.83 0.47 -4.19
C THR A 118 -18.38 0.26 -3.81
N LEU A 119 -17.46 0.95 -4.49
CA LEU A 119 -16.04 1.02 -4.14
C LEU A 119 -15.65 2.48 -3.88
N ILE A 120 -15.22 2.77 -2.65
CA ILE A 120 -14.78 4.08 -2.19
C ILE A 120 -13.27 4.06 -2.03
N LEU A 121 -12.58 4.89 -2.81
CA LEU A 121 -11.13 5.02 -2.84
C LEU A 121 -10.70 6.22 -1.98
N VAL A 122 -9.89 5.98 -0.96
CA VAL A 122 -9.24 7.02 -0.14
C VAL A 122 -7.75 7.00 -0.46
N VAL A 123 -7.34 7.77 -1.47
CA VAL A 123 -6.08 7.56 -2.21
C VAL A 123 -5.42 8.88 -2.60
N SER A 124 -4.13 8.90 -2.91
CA SER A 124 -3.42 10.08 -3.44
C SER A 124 -3.66 10.32 -4.93
N GLY A 125 -4.05 9.27 -5.66
CA GLY A 125 -4.11 9.27 -7.13
C GLY A 125 -2.76 9.03 -7.81
N GLN A 126 -1.71 8.77 -7.03
CA GLN A 126 -0.42 8.35 -7.54
C GLN A 126 -0.47 6.91 -8.03
N GLU A 127 0.25 6.63 -9.11
CA GLU A 127 0.39 5.31 -9.70
C GLU A 127 1.81 5.21 -10.26
N ARG A 128 2.52 4.12 -9.97
CA ARG A 128 3.85 3.84 -10.53
C ARG A 128 3.87 2.39 -11.04
N GLY A 129 3.81 2.25 -12.35
CA GLY A 129 3.90 0.95 -13.02
C GLY A 129 3.41 1.02 -14.47
N SER A 130 3.51 -0.11 -15.15
CA SER A 130 2.91 -0.38 -16.46
C SER A 130 1.96 -1.56 -16.26
N ALA A 131 0.66 -1.41 -16.55
CA ALA A 131 -0.13 -2.48 -17.18
C ALA A 131 -1.63 -2.19 -17.38
N SER A 132 -2.31 -1.39 -16.56
CA SER A 132 -3.76 -1.18 -16.73
C SER A 132 -4.07 0.27 -17.07
N ASN A 133 -4.79 0.47 -18.19
CA ASN A 133 -5.34 1.78 -18.51
C ASN A 133 -6.64 1.97 -17.69
N ILE A 134 -6.95 3.21 -17.33
CA ILE A 134 -8.19 3.62 -16.67
C ILE A 134 -9.43 2.96 -17.32
N GLY A 135 -9.41 2.85 -18.65
CA GLY A 135 -10.48 2.22 -19.42
C GLY A 135 -10.77 0.76 -19.05
N ASP A 136 -9.76 -0.03 -18.66
CA ASP A 136 -9.95 -1.44 -18.34
C ASP A 136 -10.53 -1.63 -16.94
N ILE A 137 -10.06 -0.83 -15.97
CA ILE A 137 -10.67 -0.75 -14.64
C ILE A 137 -12.13 -0.34 -14.75
N GLN A 138 -12.44 0.65 -15.58
CA GLN A 138 -13.81 1.07 -15.81
C GLN A 138 -14.64 -0.04 -16.41
N LYS A 139 -14.18 -0.70 -17.49
CA LYS A 139 -14.88 -1.86 -18.08
C LYS A 139 -15.15 -2.93 -17.03
N LEU A 140 -14.16 -3.25 -16.19
CA LEU A 140 -14.30 -4.23 -15.11
C LEU A 140 -15.35 -3.80 -14.09
N ALA A 141 -15.32 -2.54 -13.64
CA ALA A 141 -16.32 -1.99 -12.71
C ALA A 141 -17.73 -2.05 -13.31
N ARG A 142 -17.89 -1.74 -14.60
CA ARG A 142 -19.19 -1.88 -15.31
C ARG A 142 -19.67 -3.31 -15.33
N HIS A 143 -18.80 -4.23 -15.75
CA HIS A 143 -19.11 -5.65 -15.82
C HIS A 143 -19.51 -6.22 -14.45
N LYS A 144 -18.93 -5.69 -13.37
CA LYS A 144 -19.24 -6.08 -11.98
C LYS A 144 -20.42 -5.29 -11.37
N GLY A 145 -20.97 -4.29 -12.05
CA GLY A 145 -22.03 -3.42 -11.51
C GLY A 145 -21.58 -2.58 -10.30
N VAL A 146 -20.30 -2.16 -10.27
CA VAL A 146 -19.71 -1.42 -9.14
C VAL A 146 -19.58 0.06 -9.47
N SER A 147 -20.12 0.92 -8.61
CA SER A 147 -19.92 2.38 -8.66
C SER A 147 -18.60 2.77 -7.98
N LEU A 148 -17.82 3.63 -8.64
CA LEU A 148 -16.51 4.07 -8.17
C LEU A 148 -16.59 5.49 -7.62
N TYR A 149 -16.17 5.65 -6.37
CA TYR A 149 -16.03 6.93 -5.69
C TYR A 149 -14.58 7.12 -5.28
N ALA A 150 -14.03 8.32 -5.41
CA ALA A 150 -12.66 8.59 -4.99
C ALA A 150 -12.55 9.93 -4.25
N VAL A 151 -11.76 9.93 -3.19
CA VAL A 151 -11.34 11.12 -2.47
C VAL A 151 -9.81 11.16 -2.42
N ALA A 152 -9.27 12.29 -2.84
CA ALA A 152 -7.84 12.54 -2.82
C ALA A 152 -7.36 12.84 -1.39
N ILE A 153 -6.31 12.16 -0.93
CA ILE A 153 -5.62 12.47 0.33
C ILE A 153 -4.11 12.56 0.12
N GLY A 154 -3.44 13.39 0.92
CA GLY A 154 -1.99 13.52 0.89
C GLY A 154 -1.47 14.33 -0.30
N TRP A 155 -0.31 13.93 -0.83
CA TRP A 155 0.33 14.63 -1.94
C TRP A 155 -0.52 14.52 -3.22
N SER A 156 -1.05 15.63 -3.71
CA SER A 156 -1.82 15.66 -4.96
C SER A 156 -1.39 16.83 -5.84
N GLY A 157 -0.75 16.53 -6.97
CA GLY A 157 -0.59 17.46 -8.08
C GLY A 157 -1.75 17.35 -9.08
N GLU A 158 -1.76 18.21 -10.11
CA GLU A 158 -2.81 18.18 -11.15
C GLU A 158 -2.93 16.82 -11.86
N GLY A 159 -1.80 16.13 -12.07
CA GLY A 159 -1.77 14.80 -12.71
C GLY A 159 -2.56 13.73 -11.95
N PRO A 160 -2.20 13.42 -10.68
CA PRO A 160 -2.98 12.53 -9.82
C PRO A 160 -4.47 12.88 -9.71
N GLN A 161 -4.80 14.17 -9.60
CA GLN A 161 -6.18 14.63 -9.52
C GLN A 161 -6.96 14.36 -10.81
N LYS A 162 -6.36 14.70 -11.97
CA LYS A 162 -6.95 14.41 -13.27
C LYS A 162 -7.16 12.90 -13.46
N ARG A 163 -6.19 12.08 -13.05
CA ARG A 163 -6.29 10.62 -13.12
C ARG A 163 -7.47 10.08 -12.31
N LEU A 164 -7.68 10.57 -11.09
CA LEU A 164 -8.84 10.16 -10.28
C LEU A 164 -10.15 10.62 -10.92
N LYS A 165 -10.21 11.85 -11.44
CA LYS A 165 -11.37 12.37 -12.16
C LYS A 165 -11.70 11.52 -13.39
N ASP A 166 -10.70 11.19 -14.20
CA ASP A 166 -10.87 10.37 -15.40
C ASP A 166 -11.34 8.96 -15.02
N LEU A 167 -10.84 8.40 -13.90
CA LEU A 167 -11.23 7.10 -13.37
C LEU A 167 -12.70 7.04 -12.93
N VAL A 168 -13.16 7.99 -12.12
CA VAL A 168 -14.52 7.96 -11.54
C VAL A 168 -15.58 8.64 -12.41
N GLY A 169 -15.22 9.74 -13.09
CA GLY A 169 -16.17 10.63 -13.78
C GLY A 169 -16.67 10.12 -15.12
N TYR A 170 -16.03 9.12 -15.74
CA TYR A 170 -16.48 8.59 -17.05
C TYR A 170 -17.68 7.64 -16.94
N TYR A 171 -17.95 7.04 -15.76
CA TYR A 171 -18.92 5.96 -15.62
C TYR A 171 -20.12 6.29 -14.72
N ASP A 172 -19.97 7.16 -13.72
CA ASP A 172 -21.09 7.53 -12.84
C ASP A 172 -21.91 8.67 -13.44
N ARG A 173 -23.15 8.39 -13.87
CA ARG A 173 -24.12 9.38 -14.39
C ARG A 173 -24.96 10.02 -13.28
N SER A 174 -24.71 9.71 -12.02
CA SER A 174 -25.42 10.25 -10.86
C SER A 174 -24.45 10.97 -9.93
N ASP A 175 -24.26 12.27 -10.15
CA ASP A 175 -23.74 13.25 -9.17
C ASP A 175 -22.58 12.75 -8.28
N ALA A 176 -21.52 12.19 -8.89
CA ALA A 176 -20.29 11.89 -8.18
C ALA A 176 -19.59 13.20 -7.77
N PHE A 177 -19.93 13.67 -6.57
CA PHE A 177 -19.38 14.86 -5.94
C PHE A 177 -17.88 14.68 -5.68
N LEU A 178 -17.07 15.21 -6.59
CA LEU A 178 -15.63 15.40 -6.43
C LEU A 178 -15.40 16.41 -5.30
N LEU A 179 -14.84 15.98 -4.18
CA LEU A 179 -14.04 16.90 -3.35
C LEU A 179 -12.75 17.19 -4.11
N ALA A 180 -12.86 18.13 -5.06
CA ALA A 180 -11.74 18.84 -5.63
C ALA A 180 -11.26 19.86 -4.60
N THR A 181 -10.30 19.50 -3.75
CA THR A 181 -9.33 20.49 -3.26
C THR A 181 -8.00 19.80 -2.99
N GLY A 182 -6.94 20.35 -3.58
CA GLY A 182 -5.53 20.01 -3.30
C GLY A 182 -5.07 20.42 -1.90
N ASN A 183 -5.91 20.18 -0.89
CA ASN A 183 -5.62 20.28 0.53
C ASN A 183 -6.37 19.12 1.18
N ALA A 184 -5.76 18.48 2.19
CA ALA A 184 -6.35 17.37 2.94
C ALA A 184 -7.86 17.59 3.18
N PRO A 185 -8.71 16.57 3.04
CA PRO A 185 -10.12 16.78 3.33
C PRO A 185 -10.24 17.22 4.79
N ASP A 186 -10.97 18.31 5.02
CA ASP A 186 -11.58 18.53 6.33
C ASP A 186 -12.28 17.22 6.70
N ALA A 187 -12.03 16.71 7.90
CA ALA A 187 -12.58 15.44 8.37
C ALA A 187 -14.11 15.40 8.19
N ILE A 188 -14.78 16.55 8.30
CA ILE A 188 -16.22 16.70 8.08
C ILE A 188 -16.60 16.49 6.61
N ALA A 189 -15.80 17.03 5.67
CA ALA A 189 -16.05 16.88 4.24
C ALA A 189 -15.91 15.43 3.79
N LEU A 190 -14.88 14.73 4.28
CA LEU A 190 -14.69 13.31 4.01
C LEU A 190 -15.83 12.46 4.59
N GLN A 191 -16.29 12.73 5.81
CA GLN A 191 -17.44 12.04 6.39
C GLN A 191 -18.70 12.21 5.54
N LYS A 192 -19.01 13.45 5.16
CA LYS A 192 -20.16 13.75 4.29
C LYS A 192 -20.06 13.04 2.95
N PHE A 193 -18.87 13.02 2.34
CA PHE A 193 -18.62 12.31 1.09
C PHE A 193 -18.89 10.81 1.22
N VAL A 194 -18.32 10.15 2.23
CA VAL A 194 -18.52 8.71 2.43
C VAL A 194 -19.99 8.40 2.74
N LEU A 195 -20.65 9.19 3.58
CA LEU A 195 -22.08 9.04 3.84
C LEU A 195 -22.95 9.26 2.60
N SER A 196 -22.58 10.19 1.71
CA SER A 196 -23.27 10.39 0.44
C SER A 196 -23.09 9.20 -0.50
N ALA A 197 -21.87 8.68 -0.63
CA ALA A 197 -21.59 7.49 -1.42
C ALA A 197 -22.35 6.26 -0.88
N LEU A 198 -22.43 6.12 0.45
CA LEU A 198 -23.23 5.10 1.12
C LEU A 198 -24.74 5.33 0.99
N GLY A 199 -25.21 6.58 1.00
CA GLY A 199 -26.63 6.94 0.91
C GLY A 199 -27.22 6.76 -0.49
N ASN A 200 -26.40 6.94 -1.54
CA ASN A 200 -26.79 6.64 -2.93
C ASN A 200 -27.09 5.14 -3.15
N ILE A 201 -26.65 4.25 -2.25
CA ILE A 201 -26.97 2.82 -2.24
C ILE A 201 -28.48 2.59 -2.04
N SER A 202 -29.13 3.41 -1.20
CA SER A 202 -30.57 3.30 -0.93
C SER A 202 -31.46 3.67 -2.12
N LYS A 203 -30.95 4.45 -3.09
CA LYS A 203 -31.68 4.79 -4.33
C LYS A 203 -31.47 3.77 -5.45
N ALA A 204 -30.42 2.95 -5.38
CA ALA A 204 -30.02 2.03 -6.44
C ALA A 204 -30.44 0.58 -6.21
N LYS A 205 -31.04 0.23 -5.06
CA LYS A 205 -31.55 -1.13 -4.78
C LYS A 205 -32.67 -1.47 -5.76
N PRO A 206 -32.50 -2.42 -6.71
CA PRO A 206 -33.57 -2.79 -7.63
C PRO A 206 -34.68 -3.51 -6.87
N SER A 207 -35.90 -3.04 -7.03
CA SER A 207 -37.10 -3.74 -6.64
C SER A 207 -37.29 -5.00 -7.50
N GLY A 208 -36.97 -6.16 -6.95
CA GLY A 208 -37.50 -7.46 -7.37
C GLY A 208 -36.94 -8.04 -8.69
N PRO A 209 -37.04 -9.38 -8.87
CA PRO A 209 -36.59 -10.03 -10.08
C PRO A 209 -37.53 -9.68 -11.24
N ALA A 210 -37.00 -9.03 -12.27
CA ALA A 210 -37.68 -8.87 -13.54
C ALA A 210 -37.87 -10.26 -14.17
N SER A 211 -39.12 -10.70 -14.17
CA SER A 211 -39.62 -11.77 -15.04
C SER A 211 -39.38 -11.36 -16.49
N ALA A 212 -38.51 -12.09 -17.18
CA ALA A 212 -38.42 -12.06 -18.63
C ALA A 212 -38.63 -13.49 -19.14
N ALA A 213 -39.78 -13.69 -19.78
CA ALA A 213 -40.17 -14.92 -20.47
C ALA A 213 -39.23 -15.22 -21.67
N PRO A 214 -39.10 -16.49 -22.08
CA PRO A 214 -38.19 -16.88 -23.15
C PRO A 214 -38.81 -16.62 -24.53
N SER A 215 -38.04 -15.96 -25.40
CA SER A 215 -38.33 -15.86 -26.83
C SER A 215 -37.75 -17.06 -27.55
N SER A 216 -38.63 -17.80 -28.21
CA SER A 216 -38.39 -18.88 -29.17
C SER A 216 -37.62 -18.40 -30.40
N ALA A 217 -36.60 -19.14 -30.81
CA ALA A 217 -36.24 -19.38 -32.22
C ALA A 217 -35.18 -20.49 -32.31
N GLU A 218 -35.56 -21.65 -32.84
CA GLU A 218 -34.62 -22.60 -33.48
C GLU A 218 -34.04 -21.96 -34.75
N PRO A 219 -32.87 -22.45 -35.22
CA PRO A 219 -32.97 -23.34 -36.36
C PRO A 219 -32.12 -24.62 -36.22
N THR A 220 -32.53 -25.56 -37.06
CA THR A 220 -32.14 -26.94 -37.20
C THR A 220 -30.75 -27.16 -37.83
N GLY A 221 -30.06 -28.18 -37.32
CA GLY A 221 -29.40 -29.23 -38.13
C GLY A 221 -28.02 -28.92 -38.76
N SER A 222 -26.98 -29.61 -38.28
CA SER A 222 -26.22 -30.55 -39.12
C SER A 222 -25.29 -31.44 -38.28
N SER A 223 -25.03 -32.60 -38.84
CA SER A 223 -24.46 -33.84 -38.30
C SER A 223 -22.94 -33.95 -38.43
N SER A 224 -22.42 -35.05 -37.83
CA SER A 224 -21.05 -35.61 -37.92
C SER A 224 -20.06 -34.97 -36.93
N GLU A 225 -19.29 -35.70 -36.12
CA GLU A 225 -18.65 -37.00 -36.33
C GLU A 225 -18.20 -37.54 -34.95
N LYS A 226 -18.39 -38.83 -34.66
CA LYS A 226 -17.93 -39.46 -33.41
C LYS A 226 -16.43 -39.73 -33.49
N ALA A 227 -15.62 -39.01 -32.71
CA ALA A 227 -14.22 -39.36 -32.46
C ALA A 227 -14.07 -40.03 -31.09
N GLY A 228 -13.37 -41.16 -31.06
CA GLY A 228 -13.28 -42.10 -29.94
C GLY A 228 -12.72 -41.50 -28.65
N THR A 229 -13.51 -41.59 -27.58
CA THR A 229 -13.11 -41.29 -26.20
C THR A 229 -12.27 -42.43 -25.64
N TRP A 230 -11.00 -42.15 -25.35
CA TRP A 230 -10.11 -43.04 -24.60
C TRP A 230 -10.56 -43.16 -23.14
N PRO A 231 -10.43 -44.33 -22.49
CA PRO A 231 -10.81 -44.51 -21.09
C PRO A 231 -10.06 -43.56 -20.14
N GLN A 232 -10.76 -42.94 -19.18
CA GLN A 232 -10.20 -41.96 -18.22
C GLN A 232 -8.98 -42.46 -17.41
N TRP A 233 -8.82 -43.78 -17.24
CA TRP A 233 -7.66 -44.36 -16.55
C TRP A 233 -6.35 -44.21 -17.34
N PHE A 234 -6.42 -44.02 -18.66
CA PHE A 234 -5.25 -43.87 -19.54
C PHE A 234 -4.50 -42.56 -19.26
N TRP A 235 -5.22 -41.47 -18.96
CA TRP A 235 -4.64 -40.18 -18.58
C TRP A 235 -4.03 -40.21 -17.16
N MET A 236 -4.61 -40.97 -16.23
CA MET A 236 -4.06 -41.10 -14.87
C MET A 236 -2.75 -41.88 -14.85
N ALA A 237 -2.58 -42.88 -15.73
CA ALA A 237 -1.35 -43.66 -15.82
C ALA A 237 -0.16 -42.83 -16.33
N LEU A 238 -0.39 -41.93 -17.30
CA LEU A 238 0.66 -41.04 -17.84
C LEU A 238 1.12 -39.97 -16.83
N VAL A 239 0.18 -39.40 -16.05
CA VAL A 239 0.51 -38.41 -15.01
C VAL A 239 1.24 -39.07 -13.82
N GLY A 240 0.84 -40.29 -13.43
CA GLY A 240 1.50 -41.04 -12.36
C GLY A 240 2.96 -41.41 -12.64
N ALA A 241 3.26 -41.83 -13.87
CA ALA A 241 4.63 -42.19 -14.27
C ALA A 241 5.58 -40.97 -14.29
N GLY A 242 5.08 -39.79 -14.68
CA GLY A 242 5.85 -38.55 -14.71
C GLY A 242 6.24 -38.01 -13.33
N VAL A 243 5.35 -38.13 -12.33
CA VAL A 243 5.61 -37.67 -10.97
C VAL A 243 6.64 -38.55 -10.26
N ILE A 244 6.63 -39.87 -10.49
CA ILE A 244 7.59 -40.81 -9.89
C ILE A 244 9.02 -40.57 -10.44
N LEU A 245 9.14 -40.24 -11.73
CA LEU A 245 10.42 -39.85 -12.34
C LEU A 245 10.97 -38.53 -11.77
N LEU A 246 10.10 -37.53 -11.55
CA LEU A 246 10.50 -36.23 -11.01
C LEU A 246 10.96 -36.32 -9.55
N VAL A 247 10.28 -37.12 -8.72
CA VAL A 247 10.68 -37.34 -7.31
C VAL A 247 12.00 -38.12 -7.23
N GLY A 248 12.21 -39.11 -8.12
CA GLY A 248 13.46 -39.86 -8.19
C GLY A 248 14.68 -39.00 -8.55
N VAL A 249 14.52 -38.06 -9.49
CA VAL A 249 15.60 -37.13 -9.88
C VAL A 249 15.92 -36.12 -8.78
N VAL A 250 14.89 -35.57 -8.10
CA VAL A 250 15.10 -34.62 -6.99
C VAL A 250 15.79 -35.31 -5.80
N TRP A 251 15.48 -36.58 -5.51
CA TRP A 251 16.13 -37.33 -4.45
C TRP A 251 17.61 -37.62 -4.73
N LEU A 252 17.96 -37.96 -5.98
CA LEU A 252 19.34 -38.16 -6.43
C LEU A 252 20.19 -36.88 -6.42
N THR A 253 19.59 -35.71 -6.62
CA THR A 253 20.34 -34.43 -6.60
C THR A 253 20.49 -33.80 -5.22
N VAL A 254 19.62 -34.13 -4.25
CA VAL A 254 19.59 -33.46 -2.93
C VAL A 254 20.21 -34.31 -1.82
N PHE A 255 20.17 -35.64 -1.91
CA PHE A 255 20.62 -36.51 -0.81
C PHE A 255 21.96 -37.21 -1.02
N SER A 256 22.61 -37.05 -2.18
CA SER A 256 23.91 -37.66 -2.49
C SER A 256 25.13 -36.79 -2.13
N GLY A 257 24.97 -35.80 -1.24
CA GLY A 257 26.03 -34.89 -0.82
C GLY A 257 26.26 -34.89 0.69
N ARG A 258 26.54 -36.06 1.29
CA ARG A 258 27.07 -36.15 2.67
C ARG A 258 28.58 -36.29 2.61
N GLU A 259 29.28 -35.16 2.53
CA GLU A 259 30.72 -35.12 2.80
C GLU A 259 30.99 -34.84 4.29
N LYS A 260 31.42 -35.91 4.95
CA LYS A 260 32.43 -36.03 6.01
C LYS A 260 32.52 -34.90 7.05
N ALA A 261 32.01 -35.21 8.24
CA ALA A 261 32.41 -34.57 9.48
C ALA A 261 33.93 -34.73 9.71
N GLN A 262 34.61 -33.60 9.88
CA GLN A 262 36.02 -33.54 10.28
C GLN A 262 36.14 -33.79 11.80
N ALA A 263 37.01 -34.74 12.18
CA ALA A 263 37.34 -35.05 13.56
C ALA A 263 38.06 -33.88 14.28
N PRO A 264 38.01 -33.80 15.62
CA PRO A 264 38.63 -32.71 16.37
C PRO A 264 40.15 -32.86 16.40
N VAL A 265 40.86 -31.81 15.99
CA VAL A 265 42.32 -31.71 16.13
C VAL A 265 42.65 -31.27 17.55
N ALA A 266 43.51 -32.04 18.22
CA ALA A 266 44.01 -31.78 19.56
C ALA A 266 44.77 -30.44 19.64
N ALA A 267 44.57 -29.71 20.74
CA ALA A 267 45.25 -28.46 21.04
C ALA A 267 46.75 -28.70 21.35
N PRO A 268 47.67 -27.84 20.87
CA PRO A 268 49.03 -27.78 21.39
C PRO A 268 49.08 -27.07 22.75
N PRO A 269 50.13 -27.29 23.56
CA PRO A 269 50.23 -26.72 24.91
C PRO A 269 50.43 -25.20 24.84
N VAL A 270 49.80 -24.53 25.80
CA VAL A 270 49.87 -23.08 26.04
C VAL A 270 51.34 -22.67 26.22
N ALA A 271 51.88 -21.96 25.23
CA ALA A 271 53.06 -21.14 25.40
C ALA A 271 52.63 -19.81 26.02
N SER A 272 53.28 -19.45 27.13
CA SER A 272 53.08 -18.22 27.89
C SER A 272 53.23 -16.97 27.01
N VAL A 273 52.14 -16.20 26.89
CA VAL A 273 52.17 -14.84 26.34
C VAL A 273 52.95 -13.94 27.31
N PRO A 274 53.99 -13.20 26.87
CA PRO A 274 54.57 -12.14 27.68
C PRO A 274 53.53 -11.04 27.86
N THR A 275 53.39 -10.52 29.08
CA THR A 275 52.54 -9.36 29.40
C THR A 275 52.86 -8.20 28.46
N GLU A 276 52.03 -8.03 27.42
CA GLU A 276 52.07 -6.84 26.58
C GLU A 276 51.48 -5.69 27.40
N VAL A 277 52.35 -4.73 27.71
CA VAL A 277 52.02 -3.51 28.42
C VAL A 277 50.94 -2.78 27.63
N ILE A 278 49.72 -2.73 28.18
CA ILE A 278 48.63 -1.91 27.65
C ILE A 278 49.12 -0.45 27.63
N PRO A 279 49.30 0.19 26.45
CA PRO A 279 49.57 1.62 26.43
C PRO A 279 48.34 2.35 27.00
N PRO A 280 48.54 3.40 27.82
CA PRO A 280 47.43 4.11 28.43
C PRO A 280 46.45 4.59 27.37
N ALA A 281 45.16 4.38 27.65
CA ALA A 281 44.04 4.75 26.81
C ALA A 281 44.25 6.14 26.20
N ALA A 282 44.32 6.21 24.87
CA ALA A 282 44.21 7.47 24.16
C ALA A 282 42.93 8.18 24.64
N PRO A 283 42.98 9.52 24.89
CA PRO A 283 41.81 10.24 25.36
C PRO A 283 40.63 9.98 24.42
N ALA A 284 39.48 9.65 24.99
CA ALA A 284 38.25 9.41 24.26
C ALA A 284 38.06 10.55 23.25
N ARG A 285 38.00 10.22 21.95
CA ARG A 285 37.70 11.22 20.92
C ARG A 285 36.41 11.94 21.35
N PRO A 286 36.36 13.28 21.30
CA PRO A 286 35.14 14.00 21.65
C PRO A 286 33.95 13.44 20.85
N PRO A 287 32.75 13.34 21.44
CA PRO A 287 31.60 12.78 20.76
C PRO A 287 31.33 13.57 19.47
N VAL A 288 31.29 12.85 18.34
CA VAL A 288 31.02 13.46 17.03
C VAL A 288 29.62 14.10 17.07
N PRO A 289 29.45 15.35 16.63
CA PRO A 289 28.12 15.95 16.54
C PRO A 289 27.30 15.17 15.51
N THR A 290 26.29 14.44 15.98
CA THR A 290 25.42 13.62 15.14
C THR A 290 24.11 14.34 14.92
N LEU A 291 23.73 14.56 13.66
CA LEU A 291 22.38 14.97 13.33
C LEU A 291 21.45 13.80 13.68
N ARG A 292 20.51 14.02 14.61
CA ARG A 292 19.60 12.97 15.09
C ARG A 292 18.22 13.05 14.47
N ARG A 293 17.81 14.26 14.09
CA ARG A 293 16.47 14.51 13.58
C ARG A 293 16.49 15.58 12.50
N LEU A 294 15.74 15.32 11.44
CA LEU A 294 15.40 16.29 10.41
C LEU A 294 13.90 16.51 10.45
N VAL A 295 13.45 17.75 10.35
CA VAL A 295 12.03 18.08 10.16
C VAL A 295 11.87 18.69 8.79
N ILE A 296 11.13 18.02 7.92
CA ILE A 296 10.94 18.40 6.53
C ILE A 296 9.56 19.04 6.42
N TYR A 297 9.53 20.29 5.98
CA TYR A 297 8.34 21.09 5.75
C TYR A 297 7.99 21.03 4.27
N TYR A 298 6.82 20.45 4.01
CA TYR A 298 6.15 20.48 2.72
C TYR A 298 5.08 21.58 2.75
N PRO A 299 4.62 22.08 1.60
CA PRO A 299 3.54 23.08 1.53
C PRO A 299 2.27 22.71 2.33
N HIS A 300 2.01 21.42 2.56
CA HIS A 300 0.77 20.92 3.19
C HIS A 300 1.01 19.97 4.38
N GLY A 301 2.21 19.96 4.97
CA GLY A 301 2.49 19.10 6.11
C GLY A 301 3.97 19.05 6.48
N GLN A 302 4.29 18.31 7.54
CA GLN A 302 5.66 18.08 7.95
C GLN A 302 5.93 16.59 8.19
N GLN A 303 7.17 16.18 7.96
CA GLN A 303 7.68 14.84 8.26
C GLN A 303 8.91 14.95 9.14
N SER A 304 8.94 14.22 10.25
CA SER A 304 10.15 14.04 11.03
C SER A 304 10.87 12.77 10.58
N VAL A 305 12.16 12.89 10.28
CA VAL A 305 13.05 11.77 9.96
C VAL A 305 14.05 11.64 11.08
N ASN A 306 14.00 10.51 11.78
CA ASN A 306 15.02 10.16 12.77
C ASN A 306 16.19 9.49 12.03
N LEU A 307 17.39 10.01 12.25
CA LEU A 307 18.61 9.49 11.65
C LEU A 307 19.32 8.60 12.67
N SER A 308 19.81 7.45 12.20
CA SER A 308 20.76 6.66 13.00
C SER A 308 22.05 7.47 13.18
N PRO A 309 22.66 7.49 14.37
CA PRO A 309 23.93 8.19 14.59
C PRO A 309 24.99 7.64 13.63
N SER A 310 25.35 8.43 12.63
CA SER A 310 26.27 8.04 11.55
C SER A 310 27.05 9.24 11.04
N THR A 311 28.28 8.99 10.60
CA THR A 311 29.12 9.96 9.89
C THR A 311 28.98 9.86 8.37
N ALA A 312 28.19 8.90 7.88
CA ALA A 312 27.95 8.74 6.46
C ALA A 312 27.22 9.98 5.88
N PRO A 313 27.56 10.40 4.66
CA PRO A 313 26.83 11.46 3.98
C PRO A 313 25.34 11.10 3.83
N ILE A 314 24.47 12.07 4.07
CA ILE A 314 23.04 11.97 3.83
C ILE A 314 22.77 12.63 2.48
N THR A 315 22.50 11.82 1.46
CA THR A 315 22.12 12.34 0.14
C THR A 315 20.65 12.73 0.13
N ILE A 316 20.32 13.84 -0.52
CA ILE A 316 18.99 14.44 -0.57
C ILE A 316 18.60 14.60 -2.03
N GLY A 317 17.43 14.08 -2.41
CA GLY A 317 16.93 14.22 -3.77
C GLY A 317 15.66 13.43 -4.04
N ARG A 318 15.12 13.58 -5.26
CA ARG A 318 13.89 12.90 -5.69
C ARG A 318 14.11 11.44 -6.11
N ALA A 319 15.33 11.07 -6.47
CA ALA A 319 15.63 9.69 -6.86
C ALA A 319 15.59 8.74 -5.65
N PRO A 320 15.15 7.47 -5.84
CA PRO A 320 14.96 6.53 -4.73
C PRO A 320 16.26 6.00 -4.11
N ASP A 321 17.42 6.31 -4.69
CA ASP A 321 18.75 5.94 -4.19
C ASP A 321 19.33 6.98 -3.19
N ASN A 322 18.61 8.07 -2.90
CA ASN A 322 19.02 9.03 -1.87
C ASN A 322 18.72 8.51 -0.47
N THR A 323 19.55 8.90 0.51
CA THR A 323 19.29 8.65 1.93
C THR A 323 17.99 9.32 2.37
N LEU A 324 17.78 10.56 1.93
CA LEU A 324 16.56 11.33 2.14
C LEU A 324 15.86 11.55 0.79
N VAL A 325 14.85 10.75 0.53
CA VAL A 325 14.05 10.82 -0.69
C VAL A 325 12.95 11.87 -0.51
N ILE A 326 13.01 12.94 -1.30
CA ILE A 326 12.01 14.02 -1.32
C ILE A 326 11.33 14.03 -2.67
N SER A 327 10.11 13.49 -2.74
CA SER A 327 9.35 13.31 -3.99
C SER A 327 8.62 14.58 -4.43
N ASP A 328 9.37 15.67 -4.60
CA ASP A 328 8.84 16.96 -5.08
C ASP A 328 9.44 17.33 -6.46
N PRO A 329 8.63 17.77 -7.45
CA PRO A 329 9.11 18.08 -8.79
C PRO A 329 10.15 19.21 -8.84
N THR A 330 10.16 20.10 -7.84
CA THR A 330 11.16 21.16 -7.71
C THR A 330 12.49 20.64 -7.12
N VAL A 331 12.54 19.38 -6.69
CA VAL A 331 13.74 18.73 -6.18
C VAL A 331 14.36 17.84 -7.26
N SER A 332 15.61 18.13 -7.62
CA SER A 332 16.43 17.32 -8.52
C SER A 332 16.58 15.87 -8.06
N ALA A 333 16.87 14.97 -9.00
CA ALA A 333 17.09 13.55 -8.73
C ALA A 333 18.14 13.32 -7.63
N ARG A 334 19.29 14.00 -7.73
CA ARG A 334 20.29 14.13 -6.66
C ARG A 334 20.51 15.63 -6.48
N HIS A 335 19.99 16.18 -5.39
CA HIS A 335 19.87 17.64 -5.22
C HIS A 335 21.00 18.18 -4.37
N ALA A 336 21.16 17.64 -3.17
CA ALA A 336 22.15 18.07 -2.21
C ALA A 336 22.65 16.89 -1.41
N ARG A 337 23.70 17.10 -0.61
CA ARG A 337 24.12 16.16 0.43
C ARG A 337 24.49 16.91 1.70
N LEU A 338 24.19 16.30 2.84
CA LEU A 338 24.79 16.65 4.12
C LEU A 338 25.97 15.73 4.37
N TYR A 339 27.11 16.27 4.76
CA TYR A 339 28.29 15.47 5.08
C TYR A 339 29.11 16.12 6.19
N LEU A 340 29.84 15.30 6.91
CA LEU A 340 30.71 15.75 7.98
C LEU A 340 32.12 16.02 7.43
N GLN A 341 32.68 17.19 7.74
CA GLN A 341 34.07 17.52 7.49
C GLN A 341 34.71 17.94 8.82
N GLY A 342 35.58 17.08 9.36
CA GLY A 342 36.09 17.23 10.72
C GLY A 342 34.98 17.04 11.75
N MET A 343 34.66 18.08 12.51
CA MET A 343 33.56 18.09 13.49
C MET A 343 32.38 18.96 13.05
N GLN A 344 32.35 19.41 11.79
CA GLN A 344 31.31 20.32 11.30
C GLN A 344 30.51 19.69 10.17
N TRP A 345 29.19 19.81 10.23
CA TRP A 345 28.30 19.40 9.14
C TRP A 345 28.29 20.47 8.06
N TYR A 346 28.25 20.03 6.81
CA TYR A 346 28.11 20.86 5.64
C TYR A 346 26.94 20.38 4.80
N VAL A 347 26.21 21.31 4.21
CA VAL A 347 25.35 21.04 3.05
C VAL A 347 26.12 21.40 1.79
N GLN A 348 25.98 20.58 0.75
CA GLN A 348 26.51 20.85 -0.59
C GLN A 348 25.44 20.59 -1.64
N ASP A 349 25.24 21.56 -2.52
CA ASP A 349 24.44 21.42 -3.73
C ASP A 349 25.18 20.55 -4.77
N LEU A 350 24.46 19.65 -5.43
CA LEU A 350 25.02 18.70 -6.39
C LEU A 350 24.74 19.09 -7.85
N GLY A 351 24.58 20.38 -8.13
CA GLY A 351 24.18 20.90 -9.45
C GLY A 351 22.67 20.83 -9.62
N SER A 352 21.92 21.20 -8.59
CA SER A 352 20.46 21.13 -8.63
C SER A 352 19.86 22.21 -9.54
N THR A 353 18.70 21.94 -10.15
CA THR A 353 18.05 22.88 -11.08
C THR A 353 17.55 24.15 -10.38
N ASN A 354 17.04 24.02 -9.15
CA ASN A 354 16.44 25.14 -8.41
C ASN A 354 17.36 25.71 -7.32
N GLY A 355 18.57 25.17 -7.17
CA GLY A 355 19.54 25.56 -6.16
C GLY A 355 19.20 25.09 -4.74
N THR A 356 20.24 25.08 -3.89
CA THR A 356 20.15 24.86 -2.45
C THR A 356 20.36 26.18 -1.72
N PHE A 357 19.59 26.41 -0.66
CA PHE A 357 19.68 27.63 0.14
C PHE A 357 19.77 27.29 1.62
N VAL A 358 20.57 28.04 2.37
CA VAL A 358 20.63 27.97 3.84
C VAL A 358 20.21 29.32 4.39
N ASN A 359 19.18 29.34 5.23
CA ASN A 359 18.63 30.58 5.82
C ASN A 359 18.43 31.68 4.75
N GLU A 360 17.78 31.30 3.64
CA GLU A 360 17.48 32.13 2.46
C GLU A 360 18.67 32.51 1.57
N ALA A 361 19.91 32.24 1.97
CA ALA A 361 21.09 32.47 1.13
C ALA A 361 21.35 31.29 0.19
N HIS A 362 21.54 31.54 -1.12
CA HIS A 362 21.92 30.50 -2.09
C HIS A 362 23.34 30.00 -1.83
N VAL A 363 23.55 28.69 -1.82
CA VAL A 363 24.85 28.08 -1.47
C VAL A 363 25.22 26.95 -2.40
N THR A 364 26.52 26.84 -2.70
CA THR A 364 27.11 25.64 -3.32
C THR A 364 27.62 24.68 -2.25
N GLN A 365 28.22 25.21 -1.20
CA GLN A 365 28.63 24.48 0.00
C GLN A 365 28.55 25.43 1.19
N HIS A 366 27.98 24.99 2.32
CA HIS A 366 27.82 25.82 3.51
C HIS A 366 27.88 25.00 4.79
N PRO A 367 28.59 25.45 5.84
CA PRO A 367 28.53 24.82 7.15
C PRO A 367 27.13 24.98 7.74
N VAL A 368 26.60 23.93 8.35
CA VAL A 368 25.24 23.94 8.92
C VAL A 368 25.24 23.55 10.39
N GLN A 369 24.31 24.12 11.15
CA GLN A 369 24.12 23.91 12.57
C GLN A 369 22.68 23.50 12.88
N ILE A 370 22.47 22.91 14.07
CA ILE A 370 21.12 22.67 14.57
C ILE A 370 20.36 24.00 14.62
N GLY A 371 19.15 24.02 14.07
CA GLY A 371 18.32 25.20 13.91
C GLY A 371 18.32 25.79 12.50
N ASP A 372 19.30 25.45 11.66
CA ASP A 372 19.35 25.97 10.29
C ASP A 372 18.22 25.42 9.42
N LYS A 373 17.80 26.26 8.47
CA LYS A 373 16.80 25.93 7.44
C LYS A 373 17.49 25.74 6.10
N ILE A 374 17.45 24.52 5.59
CA ILE A 374 17.97 24.15 4.27
C ILE A 374 16.80 24.06 3.30
N ARG A 375 16.73 24.94 2.31
CA ARG A 375 15.73 24.86 1.25
C ARG A 375 16.31 24.17 0.01
N VAL A 376 15.63 23.13 -0.46
CA VAL A 376 15.90 22.41 -1.71
C VAL A 376 14.65 22.50 -2.60
N GLY A 377 14.72 23.24 -3.69
CA GLY A 377 13.51 23.58 -4.46
C GLY A 377 12.49 24.34 -3.59
N ALA A 378 11.26 23.83 -3.53
CA ALA A 378 10.16 24.35 -2.71
C ALA A 378 10.10 23.73 -1.30
N ILE A 379 11.01 22.82 -0.96
CA ILE A 379 10.99 22.06 0.30
C ILE A 379 12.00 22.63 1.28
N VAL A 380 11.59 22.79 2.54
CA VAL A 380 12.45 23.30 3.62
C VAL A 380 12.74 22.19 4.62
N ILE A 381 14.01 21.99 4.96
CA ILE A 381 14.49 20.99 5.91
C ILE A 381 15.08 21.75 7.10
N HIS A 382 14.54 21.54 8.30
CA HIS A 382 15.12 22.05 9.54
C HIS A 382 16.00 20.99 10.18
N LEU A 383 17.21 21.39 10.57
CA LEU A 383 18.11 20.57 11.36
C LEU A 383 17.67 20.62 12.84
N ALA A 384 17.27 19.48 13.41
CA ALA A 384 16.81 19.38 14.79
C ALA A 384 17.77 18.49 15.63
N GLY A 385 17.97 18.89 16.88
CA GLY A 385 18.84 18.21 17.86
C GLY A 385 18.25 16.93 18.43
#